data_AF-A0A964YL98-F1
#
_entry.id   AF-A0A964YL98-F1
#
_cell.length_a   1.000
_cell.length_b   1.000
_cell.length_c   1.000
_cell.angle_alpha   90.00
_cell.angle_beta   90.00
_cell.angle_gamma   90.00
#
_symmetry.space_group_name_H-M   'P 1'
#
loop_
_entity.id
_entity.type
_entity.pdbx_description
1 polymer ?
#
loop_
_entity_poly.entity_id
_entity_poly.type
_entity_poly.pdbx_seq_one_letter_code
_entity_poly.pdbx_strand_id
1 'polypeptide(L)'
;GLTLNTIANWINVDVSICRNIIPKLQLLLKNEKWYEIKSIQGKPISIFANIPFDNSNGEDLDADAQASLSSYLIENDLSPAIVVHRGHSYHLPSTIAQLATSAKLVILGSCGSYQHLHSVLDICPSAQIISSREVGSLSVNDPMLRAINEQIRLGKDIDWIRTWKNLEIQMKASGTKNRFDNYVAPHKNLGLLLLQALNNN
;
A
#
# COMPACT_ATOMS: atom_id res chain seq x y z
N GLY A 1 -0.43 9.42 15.21
CA GLY A 1 -1.69 9.14 14.51
C GLY A 1 -1.70 9.84 13.17
N LEU A 2 -2.20 9.17 12.12
CA LEU A 2 -2.45 9.77 10.81
C LEU A 2 -3.61 10.79 10.99
N THR A 3 -3.35 12.10 10.85
CA THR A 3 -4.35 13.17 11.01
C THR A 3 -4.80 13.76 9.68
N LEU A 4 -6.07 14.21 9.66
CA LEU A 4 -6.84 14.95 8.64
C LEU A 4 -6.54 14.62 7.16
N ASN A 5 -7.51 13.95 6.51
CA ASN A 5 -7.48 13.47 5.13
C ASN A 5 -6.33 12.49 4.87
N THR A 6 -6.53 11.21 5.23
CA THR A 6 -5.55 10.18 4.85
C THR A 6 -5.60 10.01 3.34
N ILE A 7 -4.48 10.34 2.68
CA ILE A 7 -4.28 10.14 1.25
C ILE A 7 -3.47 8.86 1.07
N ALA A 8 -4.02 7.92 0.30
CA ALA A 8 -3.32 6.71 -0.07
C ALA A 8 -3.06 6.69 -1.59
N ASN A 9 -1.82 6.39 -1.98
CA ASN A 9 -1.45 6.13 -3.36
C ASN A 9 -1.34 4.61 -3.57
N TRP A 10 -2.19 4.06 -4.43
CA TRP A 10 -2.35 2.63 -4.65
C TRP A 10 -1.92 2.28 -6.05
N ILE A 11 -0.91 1.43 -6.12
CA ILE A 11 -0.22 1.17 -7.36
C ILE A 11 -0.68 -0.15 -7.97
N ASN A 12 -1.09 -0.06 -9.24
CA ASN A 12 -1.59 -1.13 -10.09
C ASN A 12 -2.81 -1.82 -9.46
N VAL A 13 -3.84 -1.04 -9.13
CA VAL A 13 -5.08 -1.56 -8.55
C VAL A 13 -6.23 -1.29 -9.49
N ASP A 14 -7.08 -2.30 -9.72
CA ASP A 14 -8.33 -2.12 -10.46
C ASP A 14 -9.43 -1.54 -9.56
N VAL A 15 -10.31 -0.69 -10.12
CA VAL A 15 -11.38 -0.03 -9.36
C VAL A 15 -12.35 -1.02 -8.69
N SER A 16 -12.56 -2.19 -9.29
CA SER A 16 -13.38 -3.28 -8.73
C SER A 16 -12.76 -3.85 -7.45
N ILE A 17 -11.43 -3.88 -7.37
CA ILE A 17 -10.67 -4.32 -6.19
C ILE A 17 -10.80 -3.28 -5.08
N CYS A 18 -10.74 -1.99 -5.41
CA CYS A 18 -10.91 -0.92 -4.42
C CYS A 18 -12.29 -0.96 -3.71
N ARG A 19 -13.37 -1.25 -4.45
CA ARG A 19 -14.72 -1.40 -3.87
C ARG A 19 -14.81 -2.56 -2.89
N ASN A 20 -14.09 -3.64 -3.19
CA ASN A 20 -14.02 -4.77 -2.29
C ASN A 20 -13.23 -4.36 -1.05
N ILE A 21 -12.01 -3.87 -1.20
CA ILE A 21 -11.11 -3.67 -0.07
C ILE A 21 -11.64 -2.65 0.95
N ILE A 22 -12.50 -1.71 0.55
CA ILE A 22 -12.99 -0.68 1.46
C ILE A 22 -14.50 -0.48 1.25
N PRO A 23 -15.34 -1.12 2.09
CA PRO A 23 -16.78 -0.90 2.01
C PRO A 23 -17.06 0.56 2.39
N LYS A 24 -18.00 1.21 1.70
CA LYS A 24 -18.36 2.65 1.85
C LYS A 24 -17.34 3.61 1.23
N LEU A 25 -16.89 3.28 0.03
CA LEU A 25 -16.18 4.20 -0.84
C LEU A 25 -17.01 4.51 -2.10
N GLN A 26 -16.81 5.72 -2.65
CA GLN A 26 -17.39 6.16 -3.91
C GLN A 26 -16.27 6.60 -4.85
N LEU A 27 -16.33 6.14 -6.10
CA LEU A 27 -15.48 6.64 -7.19
C LEU A 27 -15.87 8.09 -7.47
N LEU A 28 -14.92 9.01 -7.33
CA LEU A 28 -15.16 10.44 -7.51
C LEU A 28 -14.67 10.92 -8.88
N LEU A 29 -13.44 10.54 -9.25
CA LEU A 29 -12.80 10.92 -10.50
C LEU A 29 -12.20 9.69 -11.16
N LYS A 30 -12.25 9.65 -12.50
CA LYS A 30 -11.54 8.65 -13.31
C LYS A 30 -11.05 9.32 -14.58
N ASN A 31 -9.79 9.16 -14.90
CA ASN A 31 -9.26 9.44 -16.23
C ASN A 31 -8.70 8.15 -16.85
N GLU A 32 -7.93 8.27 -17.92
CA GLU A 32 -7.37 7.14 -18.65
C GLU A 32 -6.27 6.40 -17.87
N LYS A 33 -5.58 7.05 -16.93
CA LYS A 33 -4.40 6.52 -16.23
C LYS A 33 -4.63 6.22 -14.75
N TRP A 34 -5.54 6.91 -14.09
CA TRP A 34 -5.79 6.76 -12.65
C TRP A 34 -7.22 7.17 -12.28
N TYR A 35 -7.59 6.83 -11.04
CA TYR A 35 -8.88 7.20 -10.47
C TYR A 35 -8.74 7.62 -9.00
N GLU A 36 -9.63 8.50 -8.56
CA GLU A 36 -9.78 8.93 -7.16
C GLU A 36 -11.03 8.30 -6.56
N ILE A 37 -10.88 7.76 -5.36
CA ILE A 37 -11.95 7.17 -4.57
C ILE A 37 -11.97 7.84 -3.20
N LYS A 38 -13.15 8.25 -2.74
CA LYS A 38 -13.34 8.83 -1.40
C LYS A 38 -14.25 8.00 -0.52
N SER A 39 -13.99 8.06 0.78
CA SER A 39 -14.89 7.49 1.78
C SER A 39 -16.18 8.29 1.86
N ILE A 40 -17.32 7.60 1.87
CA ILE A 40 -18.64 8.20 2.07
C ILE A 40 -19.13 8.11 3.53
N GLN A 41 -18.40 7.39 4.39
CA GLN A 41 -18.72 7.27 5.81
C GLN A 41 -17.46 7.11 6.67
N GLY A 42 -17.46 7.74 7.85
CA GLY A 42 -16.34 7.70 8.79
C GLY A 42 -15.40 8.88 8.60
N LYS A 43 -14.12 8.72 8.94
CA LYS A 43 -13.10 9.73 8.64
C LYS A 43 -12.91 9.85 7.12
N PRO A 44 -12.76 11.07 6.58
CA PRO A 44 -12.42 11.28 5.18
C PRO A 44 -11.09 10.62 4.80
N ILE A 45 -11.15 9.74 3.81
CA ILE A 45 -9.99 9.11 3.16
C ILE A 45 -10.13 9.35 1.66
N SER A 46 -9.03 9.78 1.03
CA SER A 46 -8.87 9.80 -0.42
C SER A 46 -7.88 8.72 -0.83
N ILE A 47 -8.24 7.95 -1.84
CA ILE A 47 -7.38 6.91 -2.43
C ILE A 47 -7.25 7.24 -3.90
N PHE A 48 -6.02 7.38 -4.32
CA PHE A 48 -5.67 7.54 -5.71
C PHE A 48 -5.01 6.26 -6.17
N ALA A 49 -5.49 5.69 -7.27
CA ALA A 49 -4.93 4.48 -7.81
C ALA A 49 -4.71 4.59 -9.31
N ASN A 50 -3.52 4.19 -9.77
CA ASN A 50 -3.30 4.04 -11.19
C ASN A 50 -4.01 2.77 -11.70
N ILE A 51 -4.49 2.87 -12.93
CA ILE A 51 -5.12 1.78 -13.66
C ILE A 51 -4.01 0.81 -14.08
N PRO A 52 -4.18 -0.51 -13.88
CA PRO A 52 -3.23 -1.50 -14.39
C PRO A 52 -3.37 -1.63 -15.91
N PHE A 53 -2.25 -1.71 -16.63
CA PHE A 53 -2.24 -1.84 -18.08
C PHE A 53 -1.73 -3.21 -18.53
N ASP A 54 -2.09 -3.59 -19.76
CA ASP A 54 -1.45 -4.72 -20.43
C ASP A 54 -0.12 -4.25 -21.03
N ASN A 55 0.97 -4.84 -20.56
CA ASN A 55 2.32 -4.52 -20.99
C ASN A 55 2.87 -5.58 -21.96
N SER A 56 2.00 -6.40 -22.57
CA SER A 56 2.38 -7.44 -23.55
C SER A 56 3.26 -6.93 -24.71
N ASN A 57 3.24 -5.63 -24.95
CA ASN A 57 3.90 -4.97 -26.09
C ASN A 57 5.32 -4.47 -25.73
N GLY A 58 5.77 -4.66 -24.48
CA GLY A 58 7.10 -4.26 -24.01
C GLY A 58 7.20 -2.83 -23.48
N GLU A 59 6.13 -2.04 -23.53
CA GLU A 59 6.03 -0.73 -22.87
C GLU A 59 5.58 -0.90 -21.41
N ASP A 60 6.20 -0.21 -20.45
CA ASP A 60 5.78 -0.20 -19.03
C ASP A 60 4.75 0.92 -18.80
N LEU A 61 3.56 0.74 -19.36
CA LEU A 61 2.46 1.70 -19.29
C LEU A 61 1.99 1.94 -17.84
N ASP A 62 2.22 0.96 -16.95
CA ASP A 62 1.99 1.11 -15.52
C ASP A 62 2.93 2.16 -14.89
N ALA A 63 4.21 2.19 -15.27
CA ALA A 63 5.14 3.21 -14.79
C ALA A 63 4.70 4.62 -15.24
N ASP A 64 4.23 4.76 -16.47
CA ASP A 64 3.69 6.03 -16.99
C ASP A 64 2.40 6.47 -16.29
N ALA A 65 1.56 5.50 -15.91
CA ALA A 65 0.34 5.76 -15.15
C ALA A 65 0.65 6.17 -13.71
N GLN A 66 1.65 5.55 -13.08
CA GLN A 66 2.18 5.95 -11.78
C GLN A 66 2.78 7.36 -11.83
N ALA A 67 3.52 7.69 -12.88
CA ALA A 67 4.14 9.00 -13.03
C ALA A 67 3.08 10.10 -13.19
N SER A 68 2.08 9.86 -14.04
CA SER A 68 0.94 10.75 -14.21
C SER A 68 0.18 10.99 -12.91
N LEU A 69 -0.04 9.93 -12.12
CA LEU A 69 -0.69 10.07 -10.83
C LEU A 69 0.18 10.86 -9.83
N SER A 70 1.49 10.60 -9.81
CA SER A 70 2.43 11.30 -8.95
C SER A 70 2.48 12.80 -9.27
N SER A 71 2.52 13.17 -10.54
CA SER A 71 2.42 14.57 -10.99
C SER A 71 1.14 15.23 -10.51
N TYR A 72 -0.02 14.57 -10.68
CA TYR A 72 -1.28 15.10 -10.18
C TYR A 72 -1.27 15.36 -8.67
N LEU A 73 -0.73 14.42 -7.88
CA LEU A 73 -0.62 14.58 -6.43
C LEU A 73 0.27 15.77 -6.07
N ILE A 74 1.42 15.93 -6.72
CA ILE A 74 2.34 17.06 -6.48
C ILE A 74 1.68 18.39 -6.87
N GLU A 75 1.07 18.47 -8.05
CA GLU A 75 0.42 19.68 -8.57
C GLU A 75 -0.75 20.16 -7.70
N ASN A 76 -1.40 19.24 -6.98
CA ASN A 76 -2.52 19.55 -6.09
C ASN A 76 -2.12 19.61 -4.61
N ASP A 77 -0.82 19.63 -4.30
CA ASP A 77 -0.25 19.67 -2.95
C ASP A 77 -0.80 18.53 -2.04
N LEU A 78 -0.99 17.37 -2.65
CA LEU A 78 -1.48 16.15 -2.01
C LEU A 78 -0.30 15.26 -1.66
N SER A 79 -0.06 15.09 -0.36
CA SER A 79 1.04 14.26 0.16
C SER A 79 0.51 12.91 0.67
N PRO A 80 0.70 11.80 -0.07
CA PRO A 80 0.27 10.48 0.38
C PRO A 80 0.95 10.09 1.69
N ALA A 81 0.13 9.72 2.68
CA ALA A 81 0.62 9.18 3.94
C ALA A 81 0.77 7.64 3.88
N ILE A 82 0.13 7.01 2.91
CA ILE A 82 0.16 5.56 2.69
C ILE A 82 0.46 5.28 1.22
N VAL A 83 1.40 4.39 0.95
CA VAL A 83 1.67 3.88 -0.41
C VAL A 83 1.50 2.37 -0.42
N VAL A 84 0.82 1.85 -1.43
CA VAL A 84 0.49 0.43 -1.56
C VAL A 84 0.93 -0.06 -2.94
N HIS A 85 1.89 -0.98 -3.01
CA HIS A 85 2.25 -1.68 -4.24
C HIS A 85 1.47 -2.99 -4.35
N ARG A 86 0.63 -3.11 -5.38
CA ARG A 86 -0.28 -4.26 -5.58
C ARG A 86 -0.17 -4.90 -6.97
N GLY A 87 0.94 -4.64 -7.67
CA GLY A 87 1.29 -5.26 -8.94
C GLY A 87 2.32 -6.39 -8.83
N HIS A 88 2.79 -6.84 -9.99
CA HIS A 88 3.88 -7.82 -10.08
C HIS A 88 5.21 -7.23 -9.59
N SER A 89 6.18 -8.10 -9.28
CA SER A 89 7.49 -7.69 -8.76
C SER A 89 8.31 -6.86 -9.75
N TYR A 90 8.11 -7.03 -11.06
CA TYR A 90 8.88 -6.26 -12.05
C TYR A 90 8.50 -4.78 -12.12
N HIS A 91 7.31 -4.38 -11.65
CA HIS A 91 6.94 -2.96 -11.51
C HIS A 91 7.44 -2.35 -10.19
N LEU A 92 7.91 -3.17 -9.24
CA LEU A 92 8.30 -2.70 -7.91
C LEU A 92 9.44 -1.66 -7.95
N PRO A 93 10.49 -1.80 -8.79
CA PRO A 93 11.52 -0.76 -8.93
C PRO A 93 10.93 0.60 -9.33
N SER A 94 10.03 0.63 -10.33
CA SER A 94 9.35 1.83 -10.79
C SER A 94 8.51 2.47 -9.68
N THR A 95 7.79 1.64 -8.91
CA THR A 95 7.04 2.07 -7.72
C THR A 95 7.92 2.73 -6.67
N ILE A 96 9.07 2.12 -6.36
CA ILE A 96 9.99 2.64 -5.33
C ILE A 96 10.62 3.96 -5.79
N ALA A 97 11.01 4.07 -7.06
CA ALA A 97 11.58 5.30 -7.62
C ALA A 97 10.61 6.50 -7.55
N GLN A 98 9.30 6.22 -7.49
CA GLN A 98 8.23 7.22 -7.45
C GLN A 98 7.58 7.31 -6.06
N LEU A 99 8.22 6.75 -5.03
CA LEU A 99 7.66 6.73 -3.68
C LEU A 99 7.59 8.15 -3.11
N ALA A 100 6.41 8.54 -2.62
CA ALA A 100 6.24 9.83 -1.95
C ALA A 100 7.01 9.84 -0.63
N THR A 101 7.94 10.79 -0.46
CA THR A 101 8.76 10.94 0.76
C THR A 101 7.91 11.16 2.02
N SER A 102 6.68 11.65 1.88
CA SER A 102 5.69 11.80 2.94
C SER A 102 5.09 10.49 3.47
N ALA A 103 5.35 9.35 2.82
CA ALA A 103 4.75 8.08 3.17
C ALA A 103 5.17 7.62 4.57
N LYS A 104 4.18 7.36 5.42
CA LYS A 104 4.34 6.85 6.80
C LYS A 104 4.08 5.35 6.87
N LEU A 105 3.34 4.80 5.92
CA LEU A 105 3.08 3.38 5.76
C LEU A 105 3.29 2.98 4.31
N VAL A 106 4.14 1.98 4.07
CA VAL A 106 4.40 1.42 2.75
C VAL A 106 4.05 -0.07 2.77
N ILE A 107 3.18 -0.52 1.87
CA ILE A 107 2.73 -1.90 1.79
C ILE A 107 3.18 -2.47 0.45
N LEU A 108 4.16 -3.37 0.47
CA LEU A 108 4.67 -4.04 -0.71
C LEU A 108 4.07 -5.44 -0.82
N GLY A 109 2.99 -5.55 -1.59
CA GLY A 109 2.22 -6.79 -1.75
C GLY A 109 2.72 -7.73 -2.84
N SER A 110 3.87 -7.45 -3.46
CA SER A 110 4.46 -8.25 -4.54
C SER A 110 5.50 -9.25 -4.03
N CYS A 111 5.81 -10.26 -4.85
CA CYS A 111 6.82 -11.27 -4.59
C CYS A 111 8.21 -10.66 -4.34
N GLY A 112 8.95 -11.18 -3.37
CA GLY A 112 10.33 -10.78 -3.08
C GLY A 112 10.53 -9.36 -2.54
N SER A 113 9.46 -8.62 -2.26
CA SER A 113 9.54 -7.20 -1.88
C SER A 113 10.33 -6.91 -0.61
N TYR A 114 10.55 -7.90 0.27
CA TYR A 114 11.42 -7.79 1.44
C TYR A 114 12.87 -7.40 1.07
N GLN A 115 13.34 -7.73 -0.14
CA GLN A 115 14.70 -7.39 -0.58
C GLN A 115 14.89 -5.88 -0.83
N HIS A 116 13.80 -5.11 -0.93
CA HIS A 116 13.81 -3.69 -1.27
C HIS A 116 13.59 -2.75 -0.08
N LEU A 117 13.59 -3.28 1.15
CA LEU A 117 13.32 -2.48 2.34
C LEU A 117 14.29 -1.32 2.52
N HIS A 118 15.57 -1.51 2.18
CA HIS A 118 16.57 -0.46 2.29
C HIS A 118 16.27 0.70 1.32
N SER A 119 15.95 0.40 0.06
CA SER A 119 15.59 1.41 -0.94
C SER A 119 14.34 2.21 -0.53
N VAL A 120 13.38 1.58 0.15
CA VAL A 120 12.23 2.31 0.72
C VAL A 120 12.66 3.23 1.86
N LEU A 121 13.54 2.78 2.75
CA LEU A 121 14.02 3.59 3.87
C LEU A 121 14.88 4.78 3.44
N ASP A 122 15.65 4.65 2.37
CA ASP A 122 16.46 5.74 1.84
C ASP A 122 15.57 6.92 1.40
N ILE A 123 14.33 6.63 0.99
CA ILE A 123 13.35 7.63 0.54
C ILE A 123 12.42 8.04 1.69
N CYS A 124 11.97 7.08 2.51
CA CYS A 124 11.04 7.26 3.62
C CYS A 124 11.61 6.65 4.92
N PRO A 125 12.55 7.33 5.60
CA PRO A 125 13.27 6.77 6.74
C PRO A 125 12.37 6.33 7.91
N SER A 126 11.26 7.03 8.12
CA SER A 126 10.31 6.74 9.21
C SER A 126 9.14 5.82 8.80
N ALA A 127 9.13 5.32 7.56
CA ALA A 127 8.02 4.50 7.09
C ALA A 127 7.93 3.17 7.85
N GLN A 128 6.70 2.83 8.23
CA GLN A 128 6.36 1.46 8.62
C GLN A 128 6.15 0.64 7.35
N ILE A 129 6.82 -0.51 7.24
CA ILE A 129 6.80 -1.29 5.99
C ILE A 129 6.19 -2.67 6.23
N ILE A 130 5.22 -3.04 5.40
CA ILE A 130 4.79 -4.43 5.20
C ILE A 130 5.37 -4.93 3.89
N SER A 131 5.93 -6.14 3.88
CA SER A 131 6.51 -6.74 2.67
C SER A 131 6.32 -8.26 2.66
N SER A 132 6.47 -8.87 1.49
CA SER A 132 6.51 -10.33 1.33
C SER A 132 7.94 -10.81 1.09
N ARG A 133 8.31 -11.95 1.69
CA ARG A 133 9.65 -12.55 1.55
C ARG A 133 9.83 -13.25 0.20
N GLU A 134 8.83 -14.04 -0.19
CA GLU A 134 8.90 -14.89 -1.38
C GLU A 134 7.72 -14.59 -2.29
N VAL A 135 6.51 -14.98 -1.87
CA VAL A 135 5.31 -14.91 -2.71
C VAL A 135 4.32 -13.89 -2.16
N GLY A 136 4.02 -12.87 -2.97
CA GLY A 136 2.87 -12.00 -2.78
C GLY A 136 1.59 -12.70 -3.21
N SER A 137 0.49 -12.51 -2.47
CA SER A 137 -0.78 -13.17 -2.76
C SER A 137 -1.97 -12.25 -2.57
N LEU A 138 -2.85 -12.20 -3.58
CA LEU A 138 -4.12 -11.46 -3.50
C LEU A 138 -4.98 -11.92 -2.31
N SER A 139 -5.01 -13.23 -2.04
CA SER A 139 -5.78 -13.80 -0.92
C SER A 139 -5.24 -13.40 0.47
N VAL A 140 -4.06 -12.79 0.52
CA VAL A 140 -3.48 -12.18 1.73
C VAL A 140 -3.57 -10.65 1.67
N ASN A 141 -3.21 -10.06 0.51
CA ASN A 141 -3.20 -8.62 0.33
C ASN A 141 -4.59 -8.01 0.50
N ASP A 142 -5.66 -8.64 -0.02
CA ASP A 142 -7.01 -8.08 0.05
C ASP A 142 -7.54 -8.01 1.48
N PRO A 143 -7.53 -9.09 2.29
CA PRO A 143 -8.02 -8.99 3.65
C PRO A 143 -7.14 -8.09 4.53
N MET A 144 -5.82 -8.08 4.29
CA MET A 144 -4.89 -7.20 5.01
C MET A 144 -5.20 -5.73 4.74
N LEU A 145 -5.27 -5.32 3.47
CA LEU A 145 -5.62 -3.94 3.13
C LEU A 145 -7.01 -3.59 3.66
N ARG A 146 -7.98 -4.51 3.59
CA ARG A 146 -9.33 -4.26 4.13
C ARG A 146 -9.30 -3.97 5.62
N ALA A 147 -8.56 -4.75 6.40
CA ALA A 147 -8.43 -4.57 7.84
C ALA A 147 -7.74 -3.25 8.21
N ILE A 148 -6.72 -2.85 7.44
CA ILE A 148 -6.00 -1.58 7.64
C ILE A 148 -6.90 -0.39 7.31
N ASN A 149 -7.52 -0.40 6.13
CA ASN A 149 -8.36 0.70 5.68
C ASN A 149 -9.59 0.90 6.58
N GLU A 150 -10.20 -0.17 7.08
CA GLU A 150 -11.33 -0.04 7.99
C GLU A 150 -10.93 0.62 9.32
N GLN A 151 -9.74 0.33 9.85
CA GLN A 151 -9.23 1.01 11.04
C GLN A 151 -9.02 2.51 10.79
N ILE A 152 -8.39 2.86 9.67
CA ILE A 152 -8.17 4.26 9.27
C ILE A 152 -9.51 4.97 9.08
N ARG A 153 -10.49 4.32 8.43
CA ARG A 153 -11.83 4.88 8.17
C ARG A 153 -12.62 5.10 9.46
N LEU A 154 -12.46 4.21 10.43
CA LEU A 154 -12.98 4.38 11.79
C LEU A 154 -12.15 5.36 12.63
N GLY A 155 -11.06 5.89 12.08
CA GLY A 155 -10.21 6.87 12.71
C GLY A 155 -9.35 6.35 13.85
N LYS A 156 -9.15 5.03 13.91
CA LYS A 156 -8.31 4.33 14.89
C LYS A 156 -6.87 4.32 14.41
N ASP A 157 -5.93 4.38 15.36
CA ASP A 157 -4.55 4.02 15.08
C ASP A 157 -4.46 2.52 14.74
N ILE A 158 -3.45 2.15 13.94
CA ILE A 158 -3.25 0.75 13.54
C ILE A 158 -2.48 0.04 14.65
N ASP A 159 -3.18 -0.83 15.40
CA ASP A 159 -2.54 -1.75 16.34
C ASP A 159 -1.99 -2.94 15.55
N TRP A 160 -0.70 -2.91 15.22
CA TRP A 160 -0.10 -3.96 14.40
C TRP A 160 -0.14 -5.34 15.03
N ILE A 161 0.00 -5.45 16.35
CA ILE A 161 0.02 -6.75 17.04
C ILE A 161 -1.36 -7.38 16.96
N ARG A 162 -2.40 -6.62 17.32
CA ARG A 162 -3.79 -7.09 17.25
C ARG A 162 -4.24 -7.33 15.82
N THR A 163 -3.90 -6.42 14.91
CA THR A 163 -4.24 -6.55 13.49
C THR A 163 -3.63 -7.82 12.90
N TRP A 164 -2.34 -8.07 13.15
CA TRP A 164 -1.66 -9.25 12.61
C TRP A 164 -2.20 -10.54 13.19
N LYS A 165 -2.52 -10.57 14.50
CA LYS A 165 -3.16 -11.72 15.15
C LYS A 165 -4.54 -12.03 14.54
N ASN A 166 -5.35 -11.01 14.29
CA ASN A 166 -6.66 -11.18 13.67
C ASN A 166 -6.54 -11.69 12.22
N LEU A 167 -5.61 -11.12 11.45
CA LEU A 167 -5.30 -11.61 10.11
C LEU A 167 -4.83 -13.07 10.15
N GLU A 168 -3.99 -13.43 11.11
CA GLU A 168 -3.53 -14.81 11.26
C GLU A 168 -4.69 -15.79 11.46
N ILE A 169 -5.65 -15.45 12.32
CA ILE A 169 -6.86 -16.24 12.57
C ILE A 169 -7.69 -16.34 11.28
N GLN A 170 -7.90 -15.21 10.59
CA GLN A 170 -8.64 -15.18 9.33
C GLN A 170 -7.98 -16.07 8.26
N MET A 171 -6.66 -15.98 8.10
CA MET A 171 -5.90 -16.74 7.10
C MET A 171 -5.86 -18.23 7.40
N LYS A 172 -5.90 -18.62 8.69
CA LYS A 172 -6.10 -20.02 9.11
C LYS A 172 -7.47 -20.52 8.66
N ALA A 173 -8.52 -19.74 8.90
CA ALA A 173 -9.89 -20.11 8.52
C ALA A 173 -10.07 -20.21 7.00
N SER A 174 -9.40 -19.37 6.22
CA SER A 174 -9.46 -19.39 4.74
C SER A 174 -8.46 -20.33 4.06
N GLY A 175 -7.63 -21.07 4.82
CA GLY A 175 -6.62 -21.97 4.26
C GLY A 175 -5.43 -21.28 3.58
N THR A 176 -5.25 -19.97 3.79
CA THR A 176 -4.21 -19.15 3.15
C THR A 176 -3.06 -18.81 4.10
N LYS A 177 -3.03 -19.41 5.30
CA LYS A 177 -2.03 -19.16 6.34
C LYS A 177 -0.58 -19.29 5.87
N ASN A 178 -0.25 -20.34 5.11
CA ASN A 178 1.12 -20.54 4.61
C ASN A 178 1.57 -19.37 3.71
N ARG A 179 0.65 -18.76 2.96
CA ARG A 179 0.95 -17.57 2.15
C ARG A 179 1.14 -16.33 3.02
N PHE A 180 0.34 -16.20 4.08
CA PHE A 180 0.45 -15.11 5.04
C PHE A 180 1.77 -15.15 5.82
N ASP A 181 2.34 -16.33 6.05
CA ASP A 181 3.64 -16.47 6.73
C ASP A 181 4.82 -15.89 5.95
N ASN A 182 4.65 -15.69 4.65
CA ASN A 182 5.62 -14.96 3.84
C ASN A 182 5.60 -13.45 4.10
N TYR A 183 4.58 -12.93 4.77
CA TYR A 183 4.46 -11.50 5.03
C TYR A 183 5.13 -11.11 6.35
N VAL A 184 5.85 -9.99 6.30
CA VAL A 184 6.50 -9.40 7.48
C VAL A 184 5.74 -8.12 7.85
N ALA A 185 5.23 -8.09 9.08
CA ALA A 185 4.59 -6.91 9.66
C ALA A 185 5.63 -5.88 10.11
N PRO A 186 5.26 -4.58 10.27
CA PRO A 186 6.22 -3.54 10.67
C PRO A 186 6.89 -3.85 12.01
N HIS A 187 6.12 -4.29 13.01
CA HIS A 187 6.61 -4.65 14.35
C HIS A 187 7.45 -5.94 14.40
N LYS A 188 7.48 -6.73 13.33
CA LYS A 188 8.27 -7.97 13.25
C LYS A 188 9.59 -7.79 12.51
N ASN A 189 9.85 -6.58 12.01
CA ASN A 189 11.03 -6.30 11.20
C ASN A 189 12.15 -5.71 12.05
N LEU A 190 12.85 -6.56 12.80
CA LEU A 190 13.91 -6.11 13.73
C LEU A 190 15.04 -5.36 13.02
N GLY A 191 15.41 -5.78 11.80
CA GLY A 191 16.43 -5.08 11.00
C GLY A 191 16.00 -3.67 10.62
N LEU A 192 14.73 -3.49 10.22
CA LEU A 192 14.14 -2.18 9.95
C LEU A 192 14.15 -1.29 11.20
N LEU A 193 13.73 -1.83 12.35
CA LEU A 193 13.72 -1.10 13.61
C LEU A 193 15.13 -0.65 14.03
N LEU A 194 16.14 -1.47 13.79
CA LEU A 194 17.54 -1.10 14.04
C LEU A 194 18.01 0.03 13.12
N LEU A 195 17.77 -0.08 11.81
CA LEU A 195 18.15 0.96 10.83
C LEU A 195 17.48 2.30 11.15
N GLN A 196 16.20 2.27 11.55
CA GLN A 196 15.48 3.46 11.98
C GLN A 196 16.06 4.05 13.27
N ALA A 197 16.47 3.22 14.22
CA ALA A 197 17.13 3.70 15.44
C ALA A 197 18.49 4.35 15.15
N LEU A 198 19.24 3.85 14.17
CA LEU A 198 20.52 4.43 13.74
C LEU A 198 20.35 5.75 12.99
N ASN A 199 19.34 5.86 12.13
CA ASN A 199 19.10 7.05 11.30
C ASN A 199 18.36 8.18 12.04
N ASN A 200 17.79 7.92 13.21
CA ASN A 200 17.10 8.91 14.05
C ASN A 200 18.01 9.50 15.17
N ASN A 201 19.33 9.24 15.12
CA ASN A 201 20.37 9.87 15.96
C ASN A 201 21.22 10.83 15.13
#